data_AF-A0A8J8AB13-F1
#
_entry.id   AF-A0A8J8AB13-F1
#
_cell.length_a   1.000
_cell.length_b   1.000
_cell.length_c   1.000
_cell.angle_alpha   90.00
_cell.angle_beta   90.00
_cell.angle_gamma   90.00
#
_symmetry.space_group_name_H-M   'P 1'
#
loop_
_entity.id
_entity.type
_entity.pdbx_description
1 polymer ?
#
loop_
_entity_poly.entity_id
_entity_poly.type
_entity_poly.pdbx_seq_one_letter_code
_entity_poly.pdbx_strand_id
1 'polypeptide(L)'
;MKEPVKRLKSIVSTFFTWTMIAFIFSDNALVAIIFGAGGLLLGAASSAERYTDLLVRGGGFFVMALSILLTDGGWMKDFLFLSLAGIGFGYVLAYAAIKFTGSDFVERNFLVFSGMIVMAALLGSYPDPARGFLALFYILVAAAIVYLVYLVSTYVSVRLNVNAVQDLLPPPESQPKGDAYSRELSRVVRAFVERGDKGPLLVFVLRHSPRGVLDIHLERAVKPLVEYSESPSSPFAPPWVVEKMRNEEKFRRKKLVEKLIKTIESMGGFE
;
A
#
# COMPACT_ATOMS: atom_id res chain seq x y z
N MET A 1 9.60 -16.03 10.67
CA MET A 1 8.23 -16.58 10.55
C MET A 1 7.94 -16.74 9.06
N LYS A 2 7.70 -17.97 8.58
CA LYS A 2 7.72 -18.31 7.14
C LYS A 2 6.63 -17.50 6.40
N GLU A 3 7.00 -16.78 5.33
CA GLU A 3 6.08 -16.00 4.46
C GLU A 3 4.70 -16.63 4.20
N PRO A 4 4.54 -17.95 3.95
CA PRO A 4 3.22 -18.57 3.75
C PRO A 4 2.26 -18.37 4.93
N VAL A 5 2.77 -18.37 6.16
CA VAL A 5 1.95 -18.21 7.37
C VAL A 5 1.40 -16.79 7.49
N LYS A 6 2.20 -15.78 7.10
CA LYS A 6 1.78 -14.38 7.10
C LYS A 6 0.68 -14.13 6.06
N ARG A 7 0.80 -14.73 4.86
CA ARG A 7 -0.20 -14.65 3.79
C ARG A 7 -1.52 -15.33 4.19
N LEU A 8 -1.44 -16.54 4.73
CA LEU A 8 -2.63 -17.27 5.20
C LEU A 8 -3.38 -16.49 6.28
N LYS A 9 -2.66 -15.92 7.25
CA LYS A 9 -3.27 -15.09 8.30
C LYS A 9 -4.01 -13.88 7.72
N SER A 10 -3.43 -13.22 6.71
CA SER A 10 -4.08 -12.09 6.04
C SER A 10 -5.37 -12.52 5.33
N ILE A 11 -5.35 -13.62 4.57
CA ILE A 11 -6.51 -14.12 3.82
C ILE A 11 -7.65 -14.50 4.77
N VAL A 12 -7.33 -15.24 5.83
CA VAL A 12 -8.31 -15.65 6.86
C VAL A 12 -8.88 -14.43 7.57
N SER A 13 -8.04 -13.44 7.92
CA SER A 13 -8.53 -12.18 8.50
C SER A 13 -9.50 -11.47 7.55
N THR A 14 -9.19 -11.39 6.25
CA THR A 14 -10.07 -10.76 5.26
C THR A 14 -11.42 -11.48 5.16
N PHE A 15 -11.44 -12.82 5.17
CA PHE A 15 -12.67 -13.60 5.22
C PHE A 15 -13.53 -13.22 6.43
N PHE A 16 -12.95 -13.23 7.64
CA PHE A 16 -13.69 -12.92 8.87
C PHE A 16 -14.19 -11.47 8.90
N THR A 17 -13.37 -10.50 8.47
CA THR A 17 -13.77 -9.10 8.42
C THR A 17 -14.99 -8.92 7.51
N TRP A 18 -14.97 -9.48 6.30
CA TRP A 18 -16.10 -9.34 5.37
C TRP A 18 -17.33 -10.13 5.79
N THR A 19 -17.15 -11.30 6.42
CA THR A 19 -18.26 -12.06 7.01
C THR A 19 -18.95 -11.25 8.10
N MET A 20 -18.17 -10.62 9.00
CA MET A 20 -18.70 -9.79 10.09
C MET A 20 -19.39 -8.53 9.56
N ILE A 21 -18.83 -7.89 8.53
CA ILE A 21 -19.50 -6.77 7.87
C ILE A 21 -20.85 -7.21 7.30
N ALA A 22 -20.91 -8.36 6.61
CA ALA A 22 -22.15 -8.86 6.06
C ALA A 22 -23.20 -9.19 7.13
N PHE A 23 -22.78 -9.69 8.31
CA PHE A 23 -23.67 -9.91 9.45
C PHE A 23 -24.33 -8.63 9.98
N ILE A 24 -23.69 -7.46 9.82
CA ILE A 24 -24.30 -6.18 10.23
C ILE A 24 -25.49 -5.83 9.32
N PHE A 25 -25.48 -6.29 8.06
CA PHE A 25 -26.48 -5.93 7.05
C PHE A 25 -27.46 -7.06 6.72
N SER A 26 -27.22 -8.28 7.18
CA SER A 26 -28.04 -9.45 6.88
C SER A 26 -28.09 -10.41 8.06
N ASP A 27 -29.30 -10.72 8.52
CA ASP A 27 -29.55 -11.72 9.56
C ASP A 27 -29.32 -13.17 9.05
N ASN A 28 -29.20 -13.36 7.73
CA ASN A 28 -28.97 -14.66 7.13
C ASN A 28 -27.48 -15.04 7.18
N ALA A 29 -27.15 -16.00 8.04
CA ALA A 29 -25.78 -16.52 8.19
C ALA A 29 -25.20 -17.09 6.88
N LEU A 30 -26.02 -17.69 6.02
CA LEU A 30 -25.54 -18.22 4.73
C LEU A 30 -25.07 -17.10 3.82
N VAL A 31 -25.81 -15.99 3.75
CA VAL A 31 -25.42 -14.81 2.97
C VAL A 31 -24.10 -14.26 3.50
N ALA A 32 -23.96 -14.11 4.81
CA ALA A 32 -22.74 -13.59 5.41
C ALA A 32 -21.51 -14.47 5.12
N ILE A 33 -21.67 -15.80 5.15
CA ILE A 33 -20.61 -16.75 4.82
C ILE A 33 -20.23 -16.67 3.34
N ILE A 34 -21.20 -16.59 2.42
CA ILE A 34 -20.93 -16.46 0.98
C ILE A 34 -20.25 -15.11 0.68
N PHE A 35 -20.70 -14.03 1.31
CA PHE A 35 -20.07 -12.71 1.21
C PHE A 35 -18.62 -12.77 1.71
N GLY A 36 -18.39 -13.43 2.85
CA GLY A 36 -17.07 -13.72 3.39
C GLY A 36 -16.19 -14.52 2.43
N ALA A 37 -16.74 -15.53 1.76
CA ALA A 37 -16.03 -16.33 0.75
C ALA A 37 -15.59 -15.48 -0.45
N GLY A 38 -16.41 -14.51 -0.87
CA GLY A 38 -15.98 -13.48 -1.81
C GLY A 38 -14.79 -12.68 -1.30
N GLY A 39 -14.79 -12.32 -0.01
CA GLY A 39 -13.67 -11.64 0.66
C GLY A 39 -12.38 -12.48 0.70
N LEU A 40 -12.52 -13.80 0.88
CA LEU A 40 -11.41 -14.74 0.81
C LEU A 40 -10.76 -14.73 -0.58
N LEU A 41 -11.56 -14.73 -1.65
CA LEU A 41 -11.05 -14.61 -3.03
C LEU A 41 -10.29 -13.30 -3.23
N LEU A 42 -10.81 -12.17 -2.72
CA LEU A 42 -10.10 -10.89 -2.77
C LEU A 42 -8.74 -10.95 -2.05
N GLY A 43 -8.68 -11.59 -0.88
CA GLY A 43 -7.42 -11.79 -0.15
C GLY A 43 -6.44 -12.70 -0.91
N ALA A 44 -6.95 -13.75 -1.54
CA ALA A 44 -6.17 -14.70 -2.32
C ALA A 44 -5.60 -14.09 -3.62
N ALA A 45 -6.21 -13.03 -4.15
CA ALA A 45 -5.71 -12.31 -5.34
C ALA A 45 -4.27 -11.83 -5.18
N SER A 46 -3.83 -11.51 -3.95
CA SER A 46 -2.44 -11.14 -3.64
C SER A 46 -1.39 -12.21 -3.97
N SER A 47 -1.83 -13.46 -4.16
CA SER A 47 -0.97 -14.61 -4.47
C SER A 47 -1.04 -15.04 -5.94
N ALA A 48 -1.89 -14.42 -6.75
CA ALA A 48 -2.03 -14.71 -8.17
C ALA A 48 -0.99 -13.92 -9.01
N GLU A 49 -0.74 -14.38 -10.23
CA GLU A 49 0.12 -13.66 -11.18
C GLU A 49 -0.51 -12.32 -11.59
N ARG A 50 0.34 -11.35 -11.98
CA ARG A 50 0.03 -9.91 -12.16
C ARG A 50 -1.22 -9.55 -12.97
N TYR A 51 -1.70 -10.44 -13.84
CA TYR A 51 -2.91 -10.21 -14.64
C TYR A 51 -4.07 -11.11 -14.20
N THR A 52 -3.76 -12.30 -13.68
CA THR A 52 -4.79 -13.20 -13.15
C THR A 52 -5.38 -12.71 -11.84
N ASP A 53 -4.67 -11.86 -11.10
CA ASP A 53 -5.17 -11.25 -9.87
C ASP A 53 -6.42 -10.39 -10.12
N LEU A 54 -6.50 -9.70 -11.25
CA LEU A 54 -7.68 -8.91 -11.66
C LEU A 54 -8.92 -9.80 -11.81
N LEU A 55 -8.78 -10.97 -12.43
CA LEU A 55 -9.89 -11.92 -12.56
C LEU A 55 -10.31 -12.48 -11.21
N VAL A 56 -9.35 -12.82 -10.34
CA VAL A 56 -9.64 -13.31 -8.99
C VAL A 56 -10.37 -12.24 -8.16
N ARG A 57 -9.95 -10.97 -8.27
CA ARG A 57 -10.65 -9.84 -7.64
C ARG A 57 -12.07 -9.69 -8.19
N GLY A 58 -12.21 -9.69 -9.52
CA GLY A 58 -13.52 -9.62 -10.19
C GLY A 58 -14.45 -10.73 -9.73
N GLY A 59 -13.97 -11.97 -9.69
CA GLY A 59 -14.71 -13.12 -9.17
C GLY A 59 -15.13 -12.96 -7.70
N GLY A 60 -14.23 -12.47 -6.84
CA GLY A 60 -14.56 -12.16 -5.44
C GLY A 60 -15.70 -11.15 -5.31
N PHE A 61 -15.67 -10.06 -6.10
CA PHE A 61 -16.75 -9.06 -6.12
C PHE A 61 -18.06 -9.62 -6.69
N PHE A 62 -18.02 -10.50 -7.70
CA PHE A 62 -19.23 -11.17 -8.19
C PHE A 62 -19.84 -12.11 -7.17
N VAL A 63 -19.04 -12.87 -6.41
CA VAL A 63 -19.53 -13.73 -5.32
C VAL A 63 -20.19 -12.89 -4.23
N MET A 64 -19.57 -11.78 -3.84
CA MET A 64 -20.19 -10.82 -2.92
C MET A 64 -21.50 -10.25 -3.48
N ALA A 65 -21.53 -9.81 -4.74
CA ALA A 65 -22.75 -9.32 -5.38
C ALA A 65 -23.85 -10.38 -5.37
N LEU A 66 -23.54 -11.62 -5.73
CA LEU A 66 -24.50 -12.73 -5.73
C LEU A 66 -25.07 -12.98 -4.33
N SER A 67 -24.25 -12.87 -3.28
CA SER A 67 -24.74 -13.02 -1.90
C SER A 67 -25.73 -11.92 -1.52
N ILE A 68 -25.52 -10.67 -1.98
CA ILE A 68 -26.49 -9.57 -1.79
C ILE A 68 -27.76 -9.81 -2.62
N LEU A 69 -27.67 -10.45 -3.79
CA LEU A 69 -28.87 -10.78 -4.57
C LEU A 69 -29.81 -11.74 -3.83
N LEU A 70 -29.26 -12.59 -2.95
CA LEU A 70 -29.98 -13.57 -2.14
C LEU A 70 -30.66 -12.99 -0.89
N THR A 71 -30.41 -11.73 -0.53
CA THR A 71 -31.11 -11.08 0.58
C THR A 71 -32.46 -10.53 0.14
N ASP A 72 -33.41 -10.45 1.05
CA ASP A 72 -34.62 -9.66 0.83
C ASP A 72 -34.31 -8.18 1.13
N GLY A 73 -34.81 -7.26 0.32
CA GLY A 73 -34.56 -5.84 0.56
C GLY A 73 -35.08 -4.90 -0.51
N GLY A 74 -35.17 -3.61 -0.16
CA GLY A 74 -35.48 -2.52 -1.07
C GLY A 74 -34.22 -1.96 -1.75
N TRP A 75 -34.27 -0.70 -2.17
CA TRP A 75 -33.23 -0.05 -2.99
C TRP A 75 -31.76 -0.22 -2.52
N MET A 76 -31.51 -0.34 -1.21
CA MET A 76 -30.16 -0.54 -0.67
C MET A 76 -29.54 -1.87 -1.14
N LYS A 77 -30.36 -2.91 -1.31
CA LYS A 77 -29.94 -4.19 -1.89
C LYS A 77 -29.49 -3.98 -3.33
N ASP A 78 -30.32 -3.32 -4.14
CA ASP A 78 -30.04 -3.08 -5.56
C ASP A 78 -28.79 -2.19 -5.72
N PHE A 79 -28.65 -1.17 -4.87
CA PHE A 79 -27.46 -0.33 -4.79
C PHE A 79 -26.19 -1.15 -4.55
N LEU A 80 -26.18 -1.97 -3.50
CA LEU A 80 -25.02 -2.79 -3.12
C LEU A 80 -24.71 -3.84 -4.19
N PHE A 81 -25.74 -4.49 -4.73
CA PHE A 81 -25.61 -5.45 -5.82
C PHE A 81 -24.98 -4.80 -7.07
N LEU A 82 -25.56 -3.70 -7.56
CA LEU A 82 -25.08 -3.00 -8.75
C LEU A 82 -23.66 -2.44 -8.55
N SER A 83 -23.36 -1.93 -7.36
CA SER A 83 -22.02 -1.44 -7.02
C SER A 83 -20.98 -2.57 -7.06
N LEU A 84 -21.24 -3.69 -6.36
CA LEU A 84 -20.31 -4.82 -6.30
C LEU A 84 -20.17 -5.51 -7.66
N ALA A 85 -21.27 -5.74 -8.37
CA ALA A 85 -21.27 -6.33 -9.70
C ALA A 85 -20.54 -5.43 -10.71
N GLY A 86 -20.79 -4.11 -10.67
CA GLY A 86 -20.11 -3.16 -11.54
C GLY A 86 -18.61 -3.07 -11.26
N ILE A 87 -18.18 -3.09 -9.99
CA ILE A 87 -16.76 -3.15 -9.62
C ILE A 87 -16.14 -4.45 -10.12
N GLY A 88 -16.83 -5.59 -9.95
CA GLY A 88 -16.40 -6.88 -10.49
C GLY A 88 -16.22 -6.84 -12.01
N PHE A 89 -17.18 -6.24 -12.72
CA PHE A 89 -17.10 -6.02 -14.16
C PHE A 89 -15.94 -5.10 -14.55
N GLY A 90 -15.66 -4.08 -13.74
CA GLY A 90 -14.50 -3.21 -13.91
C GLY A 90 -13.17 -3.95 -13.87
N TYR A 91 -13.01 -4.89 -12.94
CA TYR A 91 -11.81 -5.73 -12.88
C TYR A 91 -11.67 -6.64 -14.10
N VAL A 92 -12.79 -7.21 -14.59
CA VAL A 92 -12.80 -8.00 -15.83
C VAL A 92 -12.48 -7.16 -17.05
N LEU A 93 -13.01 -5.93 -17.12
CA LEU A 93 -12.69 -4.97 -18.18
C LEU A 93 -11.23 -4.53 -18.12
N ALA A 94 -10.66 -4.33 -16.93
CA ALA A 94 -9.23 -4.04 -16.77
C ALA A 94 -8.37 -5.20 -17.30
N TYR A 95 -8.72 -6.44 -16.94
CA TYR A 95 -8.05 -7.62 -17.49
C TYR A 95 -8.16 -7.70 -19.02
N ALA A 96 -9.36 -7.47 -19.56
CA ALA A 96 -9.59 -7.50 -21.00
C ALA A 96 -8.81 -6.38 -21.72
N ALA A 97 -8.81 -5.16 -21.20
CA ALA A 97 -8.06 -4.05 -21.77
C ALA A 97 -6.55 -4.36 -21.83
N ILE A 98 -5.99 -4.90 -20.75
CA ILE A 98 -4.57 -5.26 -20.73
C ILE A 98 -4.29 -6.38 -21.73
N LYS A 99 -5.13 -7.41 -21.78
CA LYS A 99 -4.90 -8.58 -22.65
C LYS A 99 -5.09 -8.28 -24.14
N PHE A 100 -6.08 -7.45 -24.49
CA PHE A 100 -6.44 -7.19 -25.89
C PHE A 100 -5.80 -5.93 -26.47
N THR A 101 -5.55 -4.90 -25.66
CA THR A 101 -4.99 -3.62 -26.15
C THR A 101 -3.66 -3.27 -25.52
N GLY A 102 -3.17 -4.03 -24.53
CA GLY A 102 -1.93 -3.73 -23.81
C GLY A 102 -2.01 -2.48 -22.94
N SER A 103 -3.22 -1.98 -22.69
CA SER A 103 -3.45 -0.71 -21.99
C SER A 103 -3.81 -0.94 -20.52
N ASP A 104 -3.00 -0.39 -19.62
CA ASP A 104 -3.25 -0.37 -18.17
C ASP A 104 -4.17 0.80 -17.75
N PHE A 105 -4.85 1.47 -18.69
CA PHE A 105 -5.59 2.70 -18.40
C PHE A 105 -6.69 2.50 -17.34
N VAL A 106 -7.45 1.41 -17.44
CA VAL A 106 -8.54 1.10 -16.50
C VAL A 106 -8.01 0.77 -15.12
N GLU A 107 -6.89 0.05 -15.04
CA GLU A 107 -6.24 -0.27 -13.76
C GLU A 107 -5.70 1.00 -13.08
N ARG A 108 -5.04 1.88 -13.84
CA ARG A 108 -4.50 3.15 -13.31
C ARG A 108 -5.58 4.09 -12.80
N ASN A 109 -6.75 4.10 -13.45
CA ASN A 109 -7.87 4.96 -13.11
C ASN A 109 -8.98 4.21 -12.35
N PHE A 110 -8.70 3.04 -11.78
CA PHE A 110 -9.72 2.16 -11.21
C PHE A 110 -10.52 2.82 -10.08
N LEU A 111 -9.91 3.71 -9.30
CA LEU A 111 -10.60 4.49 -8.27
C LEU A 111 -11.68 5.41 -8.86
N VAL A 112 -11.36 6.10 -9.96
CA VAL A 112 -12.33 6.96 -10.66
C VAL A 112 -13.41 6.10 -11.31
N PHE A 113 -13.02 4.99 -11.93
CA PHE A 113 -13.94 4.06 -12.58
C PHE A 113 -14.94 3.43 -11.59
N SER A 114 -14.45 2.89 -10.48
CA SER A 114 -15.29 2.36 -9.39
C SER A 114 -16.14 3.44 -8.73
N GLY A 115 -15.63 4.66 -8.56
CA GLY A 115 -16.41 5.80 -8.09
C GLY A 115 -17.59 6.12 -9.02
N MET A 116 -17.36 6.14 -10.33
CA MET A 116 -18.43 6.33 -11.32
C MET A 116 -19.47 5.21 -11.26
N ILE A 117 -19.05 3.96 -11.10
CA ILE A 117 -19.96 2.81 -10.94
C ILE A 117 -20.84 2.99 -9.71
N VAL A 118 -20.25 3.31 -8.56
CA VAL A 118 -21.01 3.48 -7.31
C VAL A 118 -22.00 4.63 -7.43
N MET A 119 -21.61 5.74 -8.06
CA MET A 119 -22.51 6.87 -8.30
C MET A 119 -23.65 6.51 -9.25
N ALA A 120 -23.36 5.78 -10.34
CA ALA A 120 -24.38 5.30 -11.27
C ALA A 120 -25.31 4.28 -10.61
N ALA A 121 -24.77 3.36 -9.79
CA ALA A 121 -25.55 2.40 -9.02
C ALA A 121 -26.46 3.11 -8.01
N LEU A 122 -25.98 4.16 -7.34
CA LEU A 122 -26.79 4.97 -6.43
C LEU A 122 -27.96 5.61 -7.18
N LEU A 123 -27.69 6.31 -8.29
CA LEU A 123 -28.75 6.95 -9.08
C LEU A 123 -29.74 5.94 -9.68
N GLY A 124 -29.26 4.77 -10.10
CA GLY A 124 -30.10 3.74 -10.73
C GLY A 124 -30.95 2.94 -9.77
N SER A 125 -30.57 2.85 -8.49
CA SER A 125 -31.29 2.08 -7.48
C SER A 125 -32.16 2.94 -6.56
N TYR A 126 -31.85 4.23 -6.40
CA TYR A 126 -32.53 5.08 -5.43
C TYR A 126 -34.03 5.24 -5.75
N PRO A 127 -34.95 5.13 -4.76
CA PRO A 127 -36.40 5.07 -5.01
C PRO A 127 -36.98 6.35 -5.62
N ASP A 128 -36.38 7.50 -5.30
CA ASP A 128 -36.81 8.82 -5.75
C ASP A 128 -35.64 9.53 -6.46
N PRO A 129 -35.69 9.70 -7.79
CA PRO A 129 -34.56 10.24 -8.55
C PRO A 129 -34.17 11.66 -8.10
N ALA A 130 -35.12 12.51 -7.69
CA ALA A 130 -34.82 13.87 -7.25
C ALA A 130 -34.01 13.88 -5.93
N ARG A 131 -34.38 13.01 -4.99
CA ARG A 131 -33.62 12.80 -3.74
C ARG A 131 -32.30 12.08 -4.00
N GLY A 132 -32.22 11.21 -5.00
CA GLY A 132 -30.98 10.56 -5.43
C GLY A 132 -29.93 11.57 -5.91
N PHE A 133 -30.33 12.55 -6.72
CA PHE A 133 -29.44 13.64 -7.14
C PHE A 133 -28.99 14.52 -5.96
N LEU A 134 -29.89 14.82 -5.01
CA LEU A 134 -29.54 15.54 -3.78
C LEU A 134 -28.54 14.75 -2.92
N ALA A 135 -28.76 13.44 -2.73
CA ALA A 135 -27.84 12.57 -2.01
C ALA A 135 -26.46 12.55 -2.67
N LEU A 136 -26.43 12.43 -4.00
CA LEU A 136 -25.19 12.49 -4.79
C LEU A 136 -24.45 13.82 -4.61
N PHE A 137 -25.18 14.95 -4.62
CA PHE A 137 -24.63 16.26 -4.36
C PHE A 137 -24.01 16.35 -2.95
N TYR A 138 -24.72 15.88 -1.91
CA TYR A 138 -24.18 15.87 -0.55
C TYR A 138 -22.92 15.02 -0.41
N ILE A 139 -22.87 13.86 -1.07
CA ILE A 139 -21.67 13.00 -1.09
C ILE A 139 -20.50 13.72 -1.75
N LEU A 140 -20.71 14.39 -2.89
CA LEU A 140 -19.66 15.17 -3.57
C LEU A 140 -19.17 16.34 -2.70
N VAL A 141 -20.08 17.04 -2.04
CA VAL A 141 -19.73 18.13 -1.11
C VAL A 141 -18.92 17.59 0.07
N ALA A 142 -19.34 16.48 0.68
CA ALA A 142 -18.61 15.84 1.76
C ALA A 142 -17.20 15.39 1.32
N ALA A 143 -17.10 14.77 0.14
CA ALA A 143 -15.82 14.39 -0.45
C ALA A 143 -14.91 15.60 -0.72
N ALA A 144 -15.48 16.70 -1.22
CA ALA A 144 -14.75 17.95 -1.44
C ALA A 144 -14.25 18.56 -0.12
N ILE A 145 -15.06 18.53 0.94
CA ILE A 145 -14.65 18.99 2.28
C ILE A 145 -13.50 18.12 2.81
N VAL A 146 -13.62 16.79 2.73
CA VAL A 146 -12.55 15.86 3.15
C VAL A 146 -11.27 16.12 2.36
N TYR A 147 -11.38 16.33 1.04
CA TYR A 147 -10.24 16.65 0.19
C TYR A 147 -9.60 18.00 0.57
N LEU A 148 -10.41 19.00 0.91
CA LEU A 148 -9.93 20.31 1.33
C LEU A 148 -9.21 20.23 2.69
N VAL A 149 -9.75 19.47 3.65
CA VAL A 149 -9.09 19.16 4.93
C VAL A 149 -7.77 18.43 4.69
N TYR A 150 -7.75 17.45 3.79
CA TYR A 150 -6.53 16.74 3.41
C TYR A 150 -5.48 17.68 2.80
N LEU A 151 -5.88 18.57 1.88
CA LEU A 151 -4.98 19.57 1.29
C LEU A 151 -4.39 20.50 2.35
N VAL A 152 -5.22 21.01 3.27
CA VAL A 152 -4.76 21.87 4.37
C VAL A 152 -3.81 21.10 5.29
N SER A 153 -4.15 19.87 5.66
CA SER A 153 -3.28 19.01 6.48
C SER A 153 -1.94 18.74 5.81
N THR A 154 -1.95 18.43 4.51
CA THR A 154 -0.74 18.17 3.72
C THR A 154 0.09 19.44 3.58
N TYR A 155 -0.53 20.58 3.29
CA TYR A 155 0.15 21.87 3.17
C TYR A 155 0.81 22.29 4.49
N VAL A 156 0.10 22.14 5.61
CA VAL A 156 0.64 22.39 6.96
C VAL A 156 1.79 21.42 7.27
N SER A 157 1.62 20.12 6.95
CA SER A 157 2.67 19.12 7.14
C SER A 157 3.92 19.40 6.31
N VAL A 158 3.77 19.86 5.06
CA VAL A 158 4.90 20.22 4.19
C VAL A 158 5.60 21.46 4.73
N ARG A 159 4.84 22.49 5.15
CA ARG A 159 5.39 23.75 5.67
C ARG A 159 6.10 23.58 7.02
N LEU A 160 5.62 22.68 7.88
CA LEU A 160 6.28 22.34 9.15
C LEU A 160 7.52 21.44 8.97
N ASN A 161 7.63 20.72 7.85
CA ASN A 161 8.74 19.82 7.54
C ASN A 161 9.82 20.46 6.65
N VAL A 162 9.80 21.80 6.48
CA VAL A 162 10.73 22.58 5.64
C VAL A 162 12.20 22.45 6.06
N ASN A 163 12.50 21.93 7.26
CA ASN A 163 13.89 21.62 7.65
C ASN A 163 14.43 20.28 7.13
N ALA A 164 13.65 19.50 6.36
CA ALA A 164 14.07 18.16 5.90
C ALA A 164 14.45 18.06 4.42
N VAL A 165 14.19 19.11 3.62
CA VAL A 165 14.31 19.10 2.15
C VAL A 165 15.01 20.37 1.66
N GLN A 166 16.27 20.55 2.04
CA GLN A 166 17.19 21.41 1.28
C GLN A 166 18.47 20.62 1.01
N ASP A 167 18.97 20.79 -0.21
CA ASP A 167 20.14 20.19 -0.85
C ASP A 167 19.99 18.76 -1.40
N LEU A 168 19.19 18.68 -2.46
CA LEU A 168 19.36 17.69 -3.53
C LEU A 168 20.61 18.04 -4.35
N LEU A 169 21.79 17.72 -3.82
CA LEU A 169 22.96 17.53 -4.66
C LEU A 169 22.84 16.14 -5.32
N PRO A 170 23.10 16.01 -6.63
CA PRO A 170 23.22 14.68 -7.24
C PRO A 170 24.31 13.90 -6.50
N PRO A 171 24.12 12.59 -6.30
CA PRO A 171 25.13 11.79 -5.62
C PRO A 171 26.45 11.88 -6.39
N PRO A 172 27.61 12.04 -5.73
CA PRO A 172 28.86 11.68 -6.37
C PRO A 172 28.74 10.21 -6.75
N GLU A 173 28.90 9.91 -8.04
CA GLU A 173 29.21 8.56 -8.50
C GLU A 173 30.55 8.18 -7.85
N SER A 174 30.50 7.61 -6.65
CA SER A 174 31.64 6.92 -6.09
C SER A 174 31.78 5.62 -6.87
N GLN A 175 32.49 5.68 -8.01
CA GLN A 175 33.14 4.51 -8.55
C GLN A 175 33.89 3.84 -7.40
N PRO A 176 33.54 2.62 -7.00
CA PRO A 176 34.21 1.96 -5.89
C PRO A 176 35.68 1.82 -6.28
N LYS A 177 36.59 2.48 -5.56
CA LYS A 177 38.02 2.15 -5.59
C LYS A 177 38.11 0.64 -5.40
N GLY A 178 38.78 -0.07 -6.30
CA GLY A 178 38.66 -1.53 -6.50
C GLY A 178 39.06 -2.45 -5.35
N ASP A 179 39.25 -1.92 -4.13
CA ASP A 179 39.67 -2.60 -2.92
C ASP A 179 38.59 -3.54 -2.36
N ALA A 180 39.00 -4.63 -1.72
CA ALA A 180 38.08 -5.64 -1.18
C ALA A 180 37.07 -5.04 -0.17
N TYR A 181 37.50 -4.04 0.57
CA TYR A 181 36.71 -3.30 1.55
C TYR A 181 35.53 -2.54 0.94
N SER A 182 35.75 -1.83 -0.18
CA SER A 182 34.69 -1.06 -0.84
C SER A 182 33.62 -1.96 -1.45
N ARG A 183 34.01 -3.16 -1.92
CA ARG A 183 33.07 -4.16 -2.43
C ARG A 183 32.19 -4.72 -1.32
N GLU A 184 32.76 -4.99 -0.14
CA GLU A 184 31.99 -5.47 1.01
C GLU A 184 31.02 -4.39 1.50
N LEU A 185 31.47 -3.15 1.66
CA LEU A 185 30.61 -2.01 2.00
C LEU A 185 29.48 -1.83 0.97
N SER A 186 29.78 -1.88 -0.33
CA SER A 186 28.77 -1.73 -1.37
C SER A 186 27.70 -2.83 -1.32
N ARG A 187 28.09 -4.07 -1.03
CA ARG A 187 27.19 -5.22 -0.89
C ARG A 187 26.26 -5.03 0.31
N VAL A 188 26.82 -4.61 1.44
CA VAL A 188 26.11 -4.44 2.70
C VAL A 188 25.16 -3.24 2.64
N VAL A 189 25.59 -2.12 2.06
CA VAL A 189 24.74 -0.95 1.80
C VAL A 189 23.60 -1.30 0.84
N ARG A 190 23.89 -2.04 -0.24
CA ARG A 190 22.84 -2.49 -1.17
C ARG A 190 21.83 -3.39 -0.48
N ALA A 191 22.27 -4.30 0.38
CA ALA A 191 21.37 -5.17 1.15
C ALA A 191 20.42 -4.38 2.05
N PHE A 192 20.92 -3.36 2.75
CA PHE A 192 20.07 -2.50 3.59
C PHE A 192 19.13 -1.63 2.74
N VAL A 193 19.62 -0.94 1.72
CA VAL A 193 18.82 -0.02 0.89
C VAL A 193 17.72 -0.77 0.13
N GLU A 194 18.05 -1.89 -0.52
CA GLU A 194 17.10 -2.62 -1.36
C GLU A 194 16.17 -3.54 -0.57
N ARG A 195 16.68 -4.22 0.46
CA ARG A 195 15.96 -5.28 1.18
C ARG A 195 15.58 -4.91 2.61
N GLY A 196 16.08 -3.79 3.14
CA GLY A 196 15.81 -3.36 4.52
C GLY A 196 16.56 -4.17 5.57
N ASP A 197 17.52 -5.01 5.16
CA ASP A 197 18.27 -5.87 6.08
C ASP A 197 19.36 -5.07 6.80
N LYS A 198 19.14 -4.82 8.10
CA LYS A 198 20.04 -4.03 8.95
C LYS A 198 21.22 -4.82 9.47
N GLY A 199 21.08 -6.15 9.61
CA GLY A 199 22.04 -6.99 10.31
C GLY A 199 23.45 -6.91 9.72
N PRO A 200 23.61 -7.09 8.40
CA PRO A 200 24.90 -6.98 7.74
C PRO A 200 25.54 -5.60 7.92
N LEU A 201 24.75 -4.52 7.88
CA LEU A 201 25.25 -3.15 8.01
C LEU A 201 25.70 -2.83 9.43
N LEU A 202 24.97 -3.31 10.44
CA LEU A 202 25.37 -3.21 11.84
C LEU A 202 26.69 -3.91 12.11
N VAL A 203 26.82 -5.16 11.66
CA VAL A 203 28.03 -5.96 11.87
C VAL A 203 29.22 -5.32 11.19
N PHE A 204 29.05 -4.82 9.96
CA PHE A 204 30.12 -4.13 9.24
C PHE A 204 30.62 -2.90 10.00
N VAL A 205 29.70 -2.06 10.49
CA VAL A 205 30.04 -0.84 11.24
C VAL A 205 30.74 -1.16 12.56
N LEU A 206 30.27 -2.18 13.29
CA LEU A 206 30.89 -2.60 14.55
C LEU A 206 32.28 -3.22 14.36
N ARG A 207 32.51 -3.88 13.21
CA ARG A 207 33.79 -4.55 12.92
C ARG A 207 34.87 -3.58 12.45
N HIS A 208 34.47 -2.53 11.74
CA HIS A 208 35.36 -1.56 11.09
C HIS A 208 35.34 -0.17 11.74
N SER A 209 34.77 -0.05 12.94
CA SER A 209 34.83 1.18 13.72
C SER A 209 36.28 1.45 14.19
N PRO A 210 36.74 2.71 14.20
CA PRO A 210 38.09 3.05 14.60
C PRO A 210 38.39 2.56 16.02
N ARG A 211 39.59 2.03 16.25
CA ARG A 211 40.02 1.45 17.55
C ARG A 211 40.13 2.43 18.73
N GLY A 212 39.67 3.67 18.58
CA GLY A 212 39.67 4.72 19.62
C GLY A 212 38.31 5.38 19.88
N VAL A 213 37.22 4.91 19.25
CA VAL A 213 35.89 5.47 19.47
C VAL A 213 35.30 4.88 20.76
N LEU A 214 34.94 5.72 21.73
CA LEU A 214 34.20 5.29 22.91
C LEU A 214 32.89 4.62 22.50
N ASP A 215 32.54 3.50 23.13
CA ASP A 215 31.31 2.71 22.85
C ASP A 215 30.04 3.59 22.77
N ILE A 216 29.97 4.64 23.57
CA ILE A 216 28.86 5.61 23.63
C ILE A 216 28.69 6.38 22.30
N HIS A 217 29.78 6.72 21.61
CA HIS A 217 29.73 7.45 20.35
C HIS A 217 29.34 6.53 19.19
N LEU A 218 29.81 5.28 19.22
CA LEU A 218 29.43 4.26 18.26
C LEU A 218 27.95 3.88 18.41
N GLU A 219 27.49 3.71 19.65
CA GLU A 219 26.07 3.47 19.96
C GLU A 219 25.21 4.62 19.43
N ARG A 220 25.62 5.88 19.64
CA ARG A 220 24.88 7.05 19.13
C ARG A 220 24.83 7.08 17.60
N ALA A 221 25.90 6.68 16.92
CA ALA A 221 25.95 6.61 15.45
C ALA A 221 25.02 5.51 14.90
N VAL A 222 24.93 4.39 15.60
CA VAL A 222 24.22 3.18 15.17
C VAL A 222 22.74 3.18 15.58
N LYS A 223 22.38 3.87 16.67
CA LYS A 223 21.01 3.96 17.22
C LYS A 223 19.92 4.27 16.18
N PRO A 224 20.08 5.23 15.25
CA PRO A 224 19.07 5.50 14.22
C PRO A 224 18.79 4.31 13.29
N LEU A 225 19.79 3.45 13.07
CA LEU A 225 19.67 2.25 12.25
C LEU A 225 18.96 1.13 13.02
N VAL A 226 19.27 1.00 14.31
CA VAL A 226 18.63 0.01 15.21
C VAL A 226 17.14 0.33 15.38
N GLU A 227 16.79 1.59 15.60
CA GLU A 227 15.41 2.03 15.82
C GLU A 227 14.56 2.10 14.53
N TYR A 228 15.17 1.99 13.34
CA TYR A 228 14.44 2.08 12.06
C TYR A 228 13.39 0.97 11.91
N SER A 229 12.11 1.30 11.83
CA SER A 229 11.08 0.34 11.40
C SER A 229 10.58 0.72 10.01
N GLU A 230 10.39 -0.29 9.16
CA GLU A 230 9.79 -0.13 7.85
C GLU A 230 8.31 0.21 8.02
N SER A 231 7.83 1.21 7.30
CA SER A 231 6.43 1.60 7.34
C SER A 231 5.60 0.55 6.60
N PRO A 232 4.64 -0.13 7.25
CA PRO A 232 3.86 -1.16 6.57
C PRO A 232 3.00 -0.51 5.48
N SER A 233 3.04 -1.05 4.26
CA SER A 233 2.11 -0.66 3.20
C SER A 233 0.72 -1.22 3.49
N SER A 234 -0.31 -0.41 3.22
CA SER A 234 -1.70 -0.87 3.35
C SER A 234 -2.02 -1.93 2.29
N PRO A 235 -2.70 -3.04 2.64
CA PRO A 235 -3.13 -4.06 1.66
C PRO A 235 -4.11 -3.54 0.61
N PHE A 236 -4.79 -2.42 0.92
CA PHE A 236 -5.77 -1.79 0.05
C PHE A 236 -5.15 -0.73 -0.87
N ALA A 237 -3.84 -0.45 -0.71
CA ALA A 237 -3.17 0.53 -1.53
C ALA A 237 -3.06 0.03 -2.99
N PRO A 238 -3.38 0.87 -3.99
CA PRO A 238 -3.13 0.55 -5.38
C PRO A 238 -1.65 0.22 -5.64
N PRO A 239 -1.31 -0.62 -6.65
CA PRO A 239 0.07 -1.03 -6.93
C PRO A 239 1.07 0.14 -7.07
N TRP A 240 0.65 1.24 -7.71
CA TRP A 240 1.48 2.43 -7.86
C TRP A 240 1.77 3.18 -6.55
N VAL A 241 0.85 3.12 -5.57
CA VAL A 241 1.07 3.68 -4.22
C VAL A 241 2.09 2.82 -3.50
N VAL A 242 1.97 1.49 -3.59
CA VAL A 242 2.93 0.56 -3.00
C VAL A 242 4.33 0.78 -3.59
N GLU A 243 4.41 0.98 -4.91
CA GLU A 243 5.68 1.26 -5.59
C GLU A 243 6.27 2.62 -5.20
N LYS A 244 5.43 3.66 -5.07
CA LYS A 244 5.84 4.98 -4.55
C LYS A 244 6.38 4.88 -3.12
N MET A 245 5.65 4.22 -2.22
CA MET A 245 6.09 4.01 -0.82
C MET A 245 7.39 3.21 -0.76
N ARG A 246 7.56 2.21 -1.63
CA ARG A 246 8.82 1.44 -1.72
C ARG A 246 10.00 2.31 -2.15
N ASN A 247 9.78 3.23 -3.09
CA ASN A 247 10.82 4.16 -3.54
C ASN A 247 11.14 5.21 -2.46
N GLU A 248 10.14 5.71 -1.75
CA GLU A 248 10.32 6.61 -0.59
C GLU A 248 11.09 5.93 0.55
N GLU A 249 10.80 4.66 0.85
CA GLU A 249 11.55 3.88 1.85
C GLU A 249 13.00 3.62 1.42
N LYS A 250 13.25 3.30 0.14
CA LYS A 250 14.63 3.22 -0.39
C LYS A 250 15.40 4.53 -0.18
N PHE A 251 14.74 5.66 -0.42
CA PHE A 251 15.35 6.98 -0.23
C PHE A 251 15.64 7.27 1.24
N ARG A 252 14.69 6.96 2.14
CA ARG A 252 14.85 7.08 3.59
C ARG A 252 16.03 6.24 4.10
N ARG A 253 16.16 4.99 3.63
CA ARG A 253 17.28 4.09 3.95
C ARG A 253 18.61 4.65 3.48
N LYS A 254 18.67 5.17 2.25
CA LYS A 254 19.90 5.81 1.72
C LYS A 254 20.36 6.98 2.60
N LYS A 255 19.42 7.84 3.02
CA LYS A 255 19.71 8.98 3.91
C LYS A 255 20.24 8.55 5.28
N LEU A 256 19.76 7.42 5.81
CA LEU A 256 20.30 6.85 7.06
C LEU A 256 21.74 6.38 6.90
N VAL A 257 22.05 5.70 5.79
CA VAL A 257 23.41 5.25 5.49
C VAL A 257 24.35 6.45 5.33
N GLU A 258 23.96 7.48 4.57
CA GLU A 258 24.78 8.68 4.38
C GLU A 258 25.06 9.40 5.70
N LYS A 259 24.06 9.53 6.58
CA LYS A 259 24.25 10.10 7.92
C LYS A 259 25.20 9.27 8.76
N LEU A 260 25.07 7.94 8.70
CA LEU A 260 25.94 7.02 9.43
C LEU A 260 27.39 7.12 8.94
N ILE A 261 27.63 7.13 7.64
CA ILE A 261 28.97 7.31 7.05
C ILE A 261 29.57 8.65 7.48
N LYS A 262 28.84 9.76 7.34
CA LYS A 262 29.32 11.09 7.78
C LYS A 262 29.67 11.13 9.26
N THR A 263 28.86 10.47 10.08
CA THR A 263 29.10 10.39 11.54
C THR A 263 30.38 9.61 11.84
N ILE A 264 30.62 8.50 11.14
CA ILE A 264 31.82 7.67 11.32
C ILE A 264 33.07 8.37 10.75
N GLU A 265 32.97 9.03 9.60
CA GLU A 265 34.04 9.87 9.04
C GLU A 265 34.47 10.96 10.02
N SER A 266 33.51 11.61 10.70
CA SER A 266 33.82 12.61 11.73
C SER A 266 34.51 12.04 12.98
N MET A 267 34.46 10.72 13.17
CA MET A 267 35.06 9.98 14.29
C MET A 267 36.40 9.33 13.95
N GLY A 268 36.95 9.56 12.75
CA GLY A 268 38.23 8.99 12.32
C GLY A 268 38.15 8.05 11.12
N GLY A 269 36.96 7.86 10.52
CA GLY A 269 36.78 7.03 9.33
C GLY A 269 36.58 5.56 9.63
N PHE A 270 36.73 4.71 8.62
CA PHE A 270 36.74 3.26 8.81
C PHE A 270 38.18 2.74 8.65
N GLU A 271 38.57 1.79 9.50
CA GLU A 271 39.88 1.09 9.45
C GLU A 271 39.78 -0.33 8.88
#